data_AF-A0A7Y1TTM4-F1
#
_entry.id   AF-A0A7Y1TTM4-F1
#
_cell.length_a   1.000
_cell.length_b   1.000
_cell.length_c   1.000
_cell.angle_alpha   90.00
_cell.angle_beta   90.00
_cell.angle_gamma   90.00
#
_symmetry.space_group_name_H-M   'P 1'
#
loop_
_entity.id
_entity.type
_entity.pdbx_description
1 polymer ?
#
loop_
_entity_poly.entity_id
_entity_poly.type
_entity_poly.pdbx_seq_one_letter_code
_entity_poly.pdbx_strand_id
1 'polypeptide(L)'
;GLPWPQLPWNWGGVIIQPRFVVMVLTTAVLVVALIYFFRRSRFGLAMRATAIDQEVALAQGINVGGVFAMAWILGGAMAAVAGVFGATAFAGLSASNAITALKALPAVVVGGLDSINGAVVGALIIGLAEAYTATYQAQYAPWLGPNFSQVVPYVVMLLVLLVRPYGLFGTKEVERV
;
A
#
# COMPACT_ATOMS: atom_id res chain seq x y z
N GLY A 1 -27.14 -4.64 -7.63
CA GLY A 1 -26.40 -5.54 -8.55
C GLY A 1 -25.01 -4.99 -8.76
N LEU A 2 -23.98 -5.83 -8.75
CA LEU A 2 -22.60 -5.40 -8.97
C LEU A 2 -22.40 -4.96 -10.44
N PRO A 3 -21.64 -3.89 -10.73
CA PRO A 3 -21.52 -3.29 -12.07
C PRO A 3 -20.58 -4.03 -13.04
N TRP A 4 -20.16 -5.26 -12.74
CA TRP A 4 -19.17 -6.01 -13.54
C TRP A 4 -19.70 -7.39 -13.97
N PRO A 5 -19.22 -7.93 -15.12
CA PRO A 5 -19.58 -9.28 -15.57
C PRO A 5 -19.23 -10.33 -14.51
N GLN A 6 -20.19 -11.19 -14.18
CA GLN A 6 -20.04 -12.25 -13.16
C GLN A 6 -19.46 -13.55 -13.72
N LEU A 7 -19.37 -13.66 -15.05
CA LEU A 7 -18.89 -14.85 -15.73
C LEU A 7 -17.36 -14.85 -15.68
N PRO A 8 -16.72 -15.85 -15.04
CA PRO A 8 -15.27 -15.95 -15.05
C PRO A 8 -14.78 -16.16 -16.48
N TRP A 9 -13.75 -15.42 -16.87
CA TRP A 9 -13.06 -15.68 -18.13
C TRP A 9 -12.15 -16.87 -17.93
N ASN A 10 -12.39 -17.95 -18.68
CA ASN A 10 -11.54 -19.13 -18.70
C ASN A 10 -10.66 -19.07 -19.94
N TRP A 11 -9.38 -18.77 -19.75
CA TRP A 11 -8.36 -18.93 -20.78
C TRP A 11 -7.53 -20.16 -20.40
N GLY A 12 -7.74 -21.28 -21.11
CA GLY A 12 -6.88 -22.47 -21.01
C GLY A 12 -6.75 -23.10 -19.62
N GLY A 13 -7.76 -22.97 -18.74
CA GLY A 13 -7.76 -23.54 -17.38
C GLY A 13 -7.50 -22.53 -16.27
N VAL A 14 -7.16 -21.27 -16.59
CA VAL A 14 -7.04 -20.19 -15.61
C VAL A 14 -8.37 -19.45 -15.49
N ILE A 15 -9.01 -19.55 -14.32
CA ILE A 15 -10.27 -18.87 -14.00
C ILE A 15 -9.93 -17.45 -13.50
N ILE A 16 -10.06 -16.46 -14.38
CA ILE A 16 -9.86 -15.05 -14.02
C ILE A 16 -11.20 -14.44 -13.67
N GLN A 17 -11.35 -14.02 -12.41
CA GLN A 17 -12.55 -13.29 -11.99
C GLN A 17 -12.43 -11.82 -12.39
N PRO A 18 -13.39 -11.26 -13.16
CA PRO A 18 -13.33 -9.88 -13.65
C PRO A 18 -13.13 -8.83 -12.55
N ARG A 19 -13.64 -9.09 -11.34
CA ARG A 19 -13.46 -8.19 -10.18
C ARG A 19 -12.01 -7.89 -9.82
N PHE A 20 -11.13 -8.90 -9.84
CA PHE A 20 -9.72 -8.71 -9.47
C PHE A 20 -8.99 -7.91 -10.54
N VAL A 21 -9.34 -8.11 -11.81
CA VAL A 21 -8.78 -7.33 -12.93
C VAL A 21 -9.13 -5.85 -12.78
N VAL A 22 -10.41 -5.56 -12.53
CA VAL A 22 -10.87 -4.18 -12.32
C VAL A 22 -10.20 -3.53 -11.11
N MET A 23 -10.07 -4.25 -9.98
CA MET A 23 -9.37 -3.75 -8.79
C MET A 23 -7.91 -3.41 -9.08
N VAL A 24 -7.18 -4.31 -9.75
CA VAL A 24 -5.77 -4.09 -10.10
C VAL A 24 -5.62 -2.91 -11.05
N LEU A 25 -6.43 -2.84 -12.11
CA LEU A 25 -6.40 -1.72 -13.05
C LEU A 25 -6.73 -0.38 -12.37
N THR A 26 -7.76 -0.35 -11.53
CA THR A 26 -8.15 0.87 -10.82
C THR A 26 -7.06 1.30 -9.83
N THR A 27 -6.46 0.35 -9.11
CA THR A 27 -5.31 0.63 -8.21
C THR A 27 -4.13 1.19 -9.00
N ALA A 28 -3.79 0.59 -10.14
CA ALA A 28 -2.69 1.05 -10.98
C ALA A 28 -2.94 2.49 -11.49
N VAL A 29 -4.16 2.79 -11.95
CA VAL A 29 -4.55 4.15 -12.37
C VAL A 29 -4.43 5.14 -11.22
N LEU A 30 -4.90 4.79 -10.02
CA LEU A 30 -4.82 5.67 -8.84
C LEU A 30 -3.39 5.92 -8.40
N VAL A 31 -2.54 4.89 -8.39
CA VAL A 31 -1.11 5.04 -8.08
C VAL A 31 -0.44 5.96 -9.08
N VAL A 32 -0.68 5.77 -10.39
CA VAL A 32 -0.11 6.63 -11.44
C VAL A 32 -0.63 8.06 -11.29
N ALA A 33 -1.92 8.25 -11.04
CA ALA A 33 -2.53 9.55 -10.82
C ALA A 33 -1.93 10.26 -9.59
N LEU A 34 -1.72 9.53 -8.49
CA LEU A 34 -1.10 10.07 -7.28
C LEU A 34 0.34 10.48 -7.52
N ILE A 35 1.15 9.62 -8.17
CA ILE A 35 2.54 9.94 -8.51
C ILE A 35 2.59 11.19 -9.40
N TYR A 36 1.71 11.26 -10.41
CA TYR A 36 1.62 12.41 -11.31
C TYR A 36 1.20 13.68 -10.56
N PHE A 37 0.22 13.59 -9.67
CA PHE A 37 -0.22 14.70 -8.81
C PHE A 37 0.92 15.23 -7.95
N PHE A 38 1.71 14.35 -7.31
CA PHE A 38 2.84 14.75 -6.49
C PHE A 38 4.02 15.32 -7.30
N ARG A 39 4.22 14.87 -8.54
CA ARG A 39 5.34 15.35 -9.38
C ARG A 39 5.03 16.63 -10.15
N ARG A 40 3.77 16.84 -10.56
CA ARG A 40 3.40 17.95 -11.46
C ARG A 40 2.53 19.02 -10.79
N SER A 41 1.85 18.74 -9.68
CA SER A 41 0.98 19.74 -9.06
C SER A 41 1.76 20.67 -8.11
N ARG A 42 1.32 21.94 -8.04
CA ARG A 42 1.86 22.94 -7.11
C ARG A 42 1.69 22.53 -5.66
N PHE A 43 0.59 21.84 -5.34
CA PHE A 43 0.33 21.27 -4.02
C PHE A 43 1.28 20.11 -3.69
N GLY A 44 1.63 19.28 -4.68
CA GLY A 44 2.64 18.22 -4.56
C GLY A 44 4.01 18.76 -4.19
N LEU A 45 4.43 19.85 -4.85
CA LEU A 45 5.68 20.53 -4.54
C LEU A 45 5.64 21.19 -3.16
N ALA A 46 4.54 21.87 -2.82
CA ALA A 46 4.35 22.47 -1.51
C ALA A 46 4.40 21.44 -0.37
N MET A 47 3.73 20.28 -0.54
CA MET A 47 3.78 19.17 0.43
C MET A 47 5.21 18.68 0.69
N ARG A 48 6.03 18.57 -0.36
CA ARG A 48 7.44 18.16 -0.22
C ARG A 48 8.28 19.22 0.47
N ALA A 49 8.06 20.50 0.17
CA ALA A 49 8.75 21.60 0.85
C ALA A 49 8.40 21.63 2.35
N THR A 50 7.12 21.48 2.69
CA THR A 50 6.67 21.44 4.09
C THR A 50 7.10 20.18 4.85
N ALA A 51 7.37 19.07 4.15
CA ALA A 51 7.86 17.84 4.76
C ALA A 51 9.35 17.92 5.14
N ILE A 52 10.12 18.80 4.48
CA ILE A 52 11.53 19.04 4.81
C ILE A 52 11.61 20.00 6.00
N ASP A 53 10.99 21.18 5.87
CA ASP A 53 11.00 22.19 6.93
C ASP A 53 9.73 23.05 6.84
N GLN A 54 8.90 22.97 7.88
CA GLN A 54 7.63 23.69 7.94
C GLN A 54 7.84 25.20 8.18
N GLU A 55 8.83 25.58 8.98
CA GLU A 55 9.11 26.99 9.31
C GLU A 55 9.64 27.72 8.07
N VAL A 56 10.55 27.08 7.33
CA VAL A 56 11.07 27.62 6.07
C VAL A 56 9.96 27.70 5.03
N ALA A 57 9.10 26.69 4.91
CA ALA A 57 7.97 26.73 3.99
C ALA A 57 6.99 27.89 4.29
N LEU A 58 6.71 28.16 5.57
CA LEU A 58 5.91 29.31 6.00
C LEU A 58 6.58 30.64 5.62
N ALA A 59 7.89 30.76 5.82
CA ALA A 59 8.65 31.95 5.43
C ALA A 59 8.63 32.21 3.91
N GLN A 60 8.46 31.16 3.10
CA GLN A 60 8.29 31.27 1.64
C GLN A 60 6.83 31.56 1.21
N GLY A 61 5.92 31.81 2.15
CA GLY A 61 4.51 32.15 1.87
C GLY A 61 3.65 30.94 1.51
N ILE A 62 4.09 29.71 1.79
CA ILE A 62 3.29 28.50 1.59
C ILE A 62 2.23 28.41 2.69
N ASN A 63 0.97 28.26 2.31
CA ASN A 63 -0.11 28.00 3.28
C ASN A 63 -0.04 26.55 3.80
N VAL A 64 0.72 26.34 4.88
CA VAL A 64 0.90 25.02 5.51
C VAL A 64 -0.43 24.40 5.95
N GLY A 65 -1.36 25.20 6.49
CA GLY A 65 -2.69 24.70 6.87
C GLY A 65 -3.47 24.11 5.68
N GLY A 66 -3.43 24.77 4.52
CA GLY A 66 -4.03 24.27 3.28
C GLY A 66 -3.34 23.01 2.74
N VAL A 67 -2.02 22.92 2.91
CA VAL A 67 -1.22 21.73 2.53
C VAL A 67 -1.60 20.52 3.39
N PHE A 68 -1.73 20.69 4.71
CA PHE A 68 -2.18 19.63 5.62
C PHE A 68 -3.62 19.19 5.32
N ALA A 69 -4.53 20.13 5.08
CA ALA A 69 -5.90 19.80 4.70
C ALA A 69 -5.94 18.96 3.42
N MET A 70 -5.13 19.31 2.41
CA MET A 70 -5.02 18.54 1.17
C MET A 70 -4.46 17.14 1.41
N ALA A 71 -3.44 17.00 2.26
CA ALA A 71 -2.88 15.69 2.61
C ALA A 71 -3.93 14.78 3.29
N TRP A 72 -4.72 15.33 4.21
CA TRP A 72 -5.83 14.60 4.86
C TRP A 72 -6.92 14.20 3.87
N ILE A 73 -7.29 15.08 2.94
CA ILE A 73 -8.27 14.78 1.89
C ILE A 73 -7.78 13.65 0.99
N LEU A 74 -6.52 13.69 0.56
CA LEU A 74 -5.93 12.65 -0.28
C LEU A 74 -5.83 11.31 0.46
N GLY A 75 -5.40 11.32 1.72
CA GLY A 75 -5.35 10.14 2.57
C GLY A 75 -6.73 9.52 2.78
N GLY A 76 -7.73 10.35 3.10
CA GLY A 76 -9.13 9.92 3.26
C GLY A 76 -9.73 9.37 1.97
N ALA A 77 -9.45 10.00 0.83
CA ALA A 77 -9.91 9.52 -0.48
C ALA A 77 -9.30 8.14 -0.82
N MET A 78 -8.00 7.96 -0.57
CA MET A 78 -7.35 6.65 -0.78
C MET A 78 -7.86 5.59 0.19
N ALA A 79 -8.10 5.94 1.46
CA ALA A 79 -8.68 5.04 2.44
C ALA A 79 -10.11 4.62 2.07
N ALA A 80 -10.92 5.54 1.54
CA ALA A 80 -12.27 5.24 1.06
C ALA A 80 -12.24 4.24 -0.10
N VAL A 81 -11.36 4.43 -1.08
CA VAL A 81 -11.20 3.46 -2.19
C VAL A 81 -10.73 2.11 -1.67
N ALA A 82 -9.72 2.08 -0.80
CA ALA A 82 -9.24 0.84 -0.19
C ALA A 82 -10.35 0.11 0.58
N GLY A 83 -11.20 0.84 1.29
CA GLY A 83 -12.37 0.31 1.99
C GLY A 83 -13.39 -0.32 1.04
N VAL A 84 -13.69 0.32 -0.09
CA VAL A 84 -14.59 -0.24 -1.12
C VAL A 84 -14.00 -1.53 -1.72
N PHE A 85 -12.69 -1.56 -1.99
CA PHE A 85 -12.03 -2.78 -2.48
C PHE A 85 -12.02 -3.89 -1.43
N GLY A 86 -11.80 -3.56 -0.16
CA GLY A 86 -11.93 -4.49 0.95
C GLY A 86 -13.34 -5.07 1.03
N ALA A 87 -14.37 -4.23 1.06
CA ALA A 87 -15.77 -4.66 1.17
C ALA A 87 -16.24 -5.52 -0.02
N THR A 88 -15.65 -5.35 -1.20
CA THR A 88 -15.99 -6.14 -2.40
C THR A 88 -15.18 -7.44 -2.49
N ALA A 89 -14.00 -7.49 -1.87
CA ALA A 89 -13.18 -8.69 -1.77
C ALA A 89 -13.61 -9.62 -0.63
N PHE A 90 -13.99 -9.06 0.53
CA PHE A 90 -14.42 -9.80 1.71
C PHE A 90 -15.95 -9.91 1.74
N ALA A 91 -16.49 -11.12 1.74
CA ALA A 91 -17.93 -11.38 1.79
C ALA A 91 -18.52 -11.20 3.21
N GLY A 92 -18.24 -10.06 3.86
CA GLY A 92 -18.77 -9.73 5.19
C GLY A 92 -17.80 -8.94 6.08
N LEU A 93 -18.37 -8.34 7.14
CA LEU A 93 -17.61 -7.72 8.22
C LEU A 93 -17.30 -8.79 9.28
N SER A 94 -16.02 -9.13 9.42
CA SER A 94 -15.53 -10.05 10.46
C SER A 94 -14.38 -9.40 11.23
N ALA A 95 -14.16 -9.86 12.47
CA ALA A 95 -13.04 -9.41 13.30
C ALA A 95 -11.67 -9.62 12.61
N SER A 96 -11.57 -10.59 11.70
CA SER A 96 -10.36 -10.84 10.90
C SER A 96 -10.01 -9.69 9.95
N ASN A 97 -10.95 -8.81 9.60
CA ASN A 97 -10.68 -7.65 8.74
C ASN A 97 -9.74 -6.65 9.43
N ALA A 98 -9.80 -6.53 10.76
CA ALA A 98 -8.88 -5.69 11.53
C ALA A 98 -7.42 -6.21 11.43
N ILE A 99 -7.26 -7.54 11.44
CA ILE A 99 -5.94 -8.19 11.28
C ILE A 99 -5.40 -7.91 9.87
N THR A 100 -6.25 -7.95 8.85
CA THR A 100 -5.86 -7.57 7.48
C THR A 100 -5.42 -6.12 7.38
N ALA A 101 -6.11 -5.19 8.05
CA ALA A 101 -5.71 -3.79 8.08
C ALA A 101 -4.32 -3.60 8.73
N LEU A 102 -4.03 -4.36 9.80
CA LEU A 102 -2.74 -4.30 10.47
C LEU A 102 -1.58 -4.73 9.57
N LYS A 103 -1.81 -5.63 8.61
CA LYS A 103 -0.80 -6.07 7.62
C LYS A 103 -0.37 -4.95 6.66
N ALA A 104 -1.13 -3.87 6.55
CA ALA A 104 -0.73 -2.71 5.76
C ALA A 104 0.52 -2.02 6.34
N LEU A 105 0.74 -2.12 7.66
CA LEU A 105 1.92 -1.54 8.31
C LEU A 105 3.23 -2.15 7.77
N PRO A 106 3.44 -3.48 7.80
CA PRO A 106 4.57 -4.12 7.15
C PRO A 106 4.80 -3.70 5.70
N ALA A 107 3.73 -3.63 4.90
CA ALA A 107 3.81 -3.23 3.49
C ALA A 107 4.42 -1.83 3.30
N VAL A 108 3.95 -0.85 4.08
CA VAL A 108 4.44 0.52 3.99
C VAL A 108 5.86 0.65 4.56
N VAL A 109 6.16 -0.01 5.68
CA VAL A 109 7.50 0.02 6.30
C VAL A 109 8.56 -0.58 5.38
N VAL A 110 8.27 -1.73 4.76
CA VAL A 110 9.16 -2.35 3.78
C VAL A 110 9.39 -1.46 2.56
N GLY A 111 8.34 -0.76 2.11
CA GLY A 111 8.44 0.19 1.01
C GLY A 111 9.26 1.45 1.35
N GLY A 112 9.16 1.92 2.59
CA GLY A 112 9.68 3.20 3.08
C GLY A 112 8.54 4.23 3.22
N LEU A 113 8.41 4.82 4.41
CA LEU A 113 7.30 5.72 4.78
C LEU A 113 7.26 7.00 3.95
N ASP A 114 8.41 7.47 3.47
CA ASP A 114 8.55 8.75 2.77
C ASP A 114 8.46 8.63 1.24
N SER A 115 8.30 7.41 0.71
CA SER A 115 8.35 7.14 -0.73
C SER A 115 7.09 6.44 -1.23
N ILE A 116 6.30 7.14 -2.05
CA ILE A 116 5.10 6.59 -2.71
C ILE A 116 5.47 5.37 -3.58
N ASN A 117 6.53 5.47 -4.38
CA ASN A 117 6.99 4.36 -5.22
C ASN A 117 7.44 3.17 -4.37
N GLY A 118 8.11 3.46 -3.25
CA GLY A 118 8.53 2.45 -2.29
C GLY A 118 7.35 1.71 -1.69
N ALA A 119 6.34 2.45 -1.21
CA ALA A 119 5.13 1.88 -0.63
C ALA A 119 4.40 0.93 -1.60
N VAL A 120 4.33 1.27 -2.90
CA VAL A 120 3.71 0.40 -3.91
C VAL A 120 4.48 -0.91 -4.09
N VAL A 121 5.81 -0.83 -4.19
CA VAL A 121 6.66 -2.02 -4.33
C VAL A 121 6.62 -2.87 -3.05
N GLY A 122 6.66 -2.23 -1.87
CA GLY A 122 6.55 -2.91 -0.58
C GLY A 122 5.22 -3.64 -0.42
N ALA A 123 4.10 -3.00 -0.79
CA ALA A 123 2.78 -3.64 -0.78
C ALA A 123 2.68 -4.83 -1.73
N LEU A 124 3.28 -4.75 -2.93
CA LEU A 124 3.34 -5.88 -3.87
C LEU A 124 4.17 -7.04 -3.31
N ILE A 125 5.36 -6.76 -2.75
CA ILE A 125 6.22 -7.80 -2.17
C ILE A 125 5.50 -8.52 -1.04
N ILE A 126 4.90 -7.77 -0.10
CA ILE A 126 4.19 -8.34 1.03
C ILE A 126 2.96 -9.13 0.58
N GLY A 127 2.16 -8.59 -0.34
CA GLY A 127 0.97 -9.26 -0.87
C GLY A 127 1.30 -10.56 -1.61
N LEU A 128 2.37 -10.56 -2.42
CA LEU A 128 2.84 -11.76 -3.11
C LEU A 128 3.42 -12.79 -2.14
N ALA A 129 4.21 -12.35 -1.15
CA ALA A 129 4.78 -13.24 -0.13
C ALA A 129 3.67 -13.93 0.68
N GLU A 130 2.61 -13.20 1.06
CA GLU A 130 1.44 -13.76 1.72
C GLU A 130 0.70 -14.76 0.82
N ALA A 131 0.45 -14.40 -0.44
CA ALA A 131 -0.27 -15.27 -1.40
C ALA A 131 0.50 -16.56 -1.70
N TYR A 132 1.82 -16.47 -1.91
CA TYR A 132 2.67 -17.64 -2.12
C TYR A 132 2.74 -18.50 -0.86
N THR A 133 2.85 -17.90 0.32
CA THR A 133 2.85 -18.71 1.54
C THR A 133 1.50 -19.38 1.75
N ALA A 134 0.38 -18.68 1.56
CA ALA A 134 -0.95 -19.27 1.71
C ALA A 134 -1.20 -20.47 0.77
N THR A 135 -0.63 -20.45 -0.43
CA THR A 135 -0.79 -21.52 -1.43
C THR A 135 0.18 -22.68 -1.23
N TYR A 136 1.45 -22.40 -0.93
CA TYR A 136 2.51 -23.41 -0.87
C TYR A 136 2.79 -23.94 0.54
N GLN A 137 2.32 -23.29 1.60
CA GLN A 137 2.55 -23.71 3.00
C GLN A 137 2.11 -25.15 3.25
N ALA A 138 0.97 -25.58 2.67
CA ALA A 138 0.47 -26.94 2.85
C ALA A 138 1.40 -28.02 2.27
N GLN A 139 2.21 -27.69 1.25
CA GLN A 139 3.15 -28.62 0.62
C GLN A 139 4.54 -28.58 1.23
N TYR A 140 5.08 -27.39 1.50
CA TYR A 140 6.49 -27.23 1.90
C TYR A 140 6.72 -27.09 3.40
N ALA A 141 5.72 -26.66 4.17
CA ALA A 141 5.87 -26.44 5.61
C ALA A 141 4.59 -26.76 6.42
N PRO A 142 4.09 -28.00 6.37
CA PRO A 142 2.90 -28.41 7.11
C PRO A 142 3.06 -28.29 8.64
N TRP A 143 4.30 -28.27 9.15
CA TRP A 143 4.62 -28.16 10.58
C TRP A 143 4.41 -26.75 11.17
N LEU A 144 4.29 -25.70 10.34
CA LEU A 144 4.15 -24.31 10.82
C LEU A 144 2.75 -23.97 11.36
N GLY A 145 1.80 -24.91 11.25
CA GLY A 145 0.42 -24.73 11.71
C GLY A 145 -0.44 -23.90 10.74
N PRO A 146 -1.77 -24.08 10.75
CA PRO A 146 -2.67 -23.33 9.89
C PRO A 146 -2.59 -21.82 10.23
N ASN A 147 -2.62 -20.96 9.19
CA ASN A 147 -2.55 -19.48 9.27
C ASN A 147 -1.17 -18.82 9.39
N PHE A 148 -0.07 -19.54 9.16
CA PHE A 148 1.26 -18.92 9.13
C PHE A 148 1.37 -17.78 8.11
N SER A 149 0.62 -17.84 7.00
CA SER A 149 0.49 -16.74 6.02
C SER A 149 0.15 -15.38 6.63
N GLN A 150 -0.56 -15.33 7.77
CA GLN A 150 -0.91 -14.07 8.43
C GLN A 150 0.30 -13.40 9.12
N VAL A 151 1.33 -14.16 9.48
CA VAL A 151 2.53 -13.70 10.19
C VAL A 151 3.65 -13.33 9.22
N VAL A 152 3.63 -13.89 8.01
CA VAL A 152 4.62 -13.67 6.95
C VAL A 152 4.91 -12.18 6.68
N PRO A 153 3.92 -11.28 6.58
CA PRO A 153 4.19 -9.86 6.36
C PRO A 153 5.17 -9.26 7.40
N TYR A 154 4.99 -9.61 8.67
CA TYR A 154 5.82 -9.12 9.77
C TYR A 154 7.22 -9.72 9.77
N VAL A 155 7.34 -11.01 9.41
CA VAL A 155 8.64 -11.67 9.27
C VAL A 155 9.43 -11.06 8.12
N VAL A 156 8.80 -10.87 6.96
CA VAL A 156 9.42 -10.22 5.80
C VAL A 156 9.84 -8.80 6.14
N MET A 157 8.99 -8.04 6.84
CA MET A 157 9.34 -6.71 7.34
C MET A 157 10.61 -6.76 8.22
N LEU A 158 10.66 -7.66 9.20
CA LEU A 158 11.82 -7.79 10.09
C LEU A 158 13.10 -8.12 9.30
N LEU A 159 13.03 -9.05 8.36
CA LEU A 159 14.17 -9.41 7.51
C LEU A 159 14.64 -8.25 6.63
N VAL A 160 13.70 -7.50 6.03
CA VAL A 160 14.03 -6.34 5.20
C VAL A 160 14.67 -5.25 6.04
N LEU A 161 14.15 -4.95 7.24
CA LEU A 161 14.70 -3.92 8.11
C LEU A 161 16.10 -4.26 8.63
N LEU A 162 16.39 -5.55 8.84
CA LEU A 162 17.72 -6.01 9.23
C LEU A 162 18.76 -5.71 8.14
N VAL A 163 18.38 -5.81 6.86
CA VAL A 163 19.25 -5.52 5.72
C VAL A 163 19.23 -4.02 5.35
N ARG A 164 18.07 -3.37 5.45
CA ARG A 164 17.83 -1.95 5.14
C ARG A 164 16.87 -1.31 6.15
N PRO A 165 17.38 -0.63 7.19
CA PRO A 165 16.54 -0.07 8.26
C PRO A 165 15.59 1.04 7.81
N TYR A 166 15.87 1.69 6.67
CA TYR A 166 15.02 2.72 6.07
C TYR A 166 14.00 2.16 5.06
N GLY A 167 13.89 0.83 4.94
CA GLY A 167 13.10 0.18 3.89
C GLY A 167 13.79 0.20 2.52
N LEU A 168 13.09 -0.25 1.49
CA LEU A 168 13.63 -0.40 0.12
C LEU A 168 13.99 0.95 -0.51
N PHE A 169 13.15 1.97 -0.32
CA PHE A 169 13.27 3.28 -0.98
C PHE A 169 13.18 4.47 -0.01
N GLY A 170 13.41 4.26 1.29
CA GLY A 170 13.50 5.35 2.25
C GLY A 170 14.76 6.21 2.04
N THR A 171 14.63 7.50 2.29
CA THR A 171 15.75 8.43 2.27
C THR A 171 16.61 8.25 3.53
N LYS A 172 17.93 8.14 3.35
CA LYS A 172 18.85 8.23 4.49
C LYS A 172 18.88 9.69 4.94
N GLU A 173 18.43 9.94 6.16
CA GLU A 173 18.66 11.22 6.81
C GLU A 173 20.16 11.30 7.10
N VAL A 174 20.88 12.07 6.28
CA VAL A 174 22.30 12.34 6.51
C VAL A 174 22.33 13.43 7.58
N GLU A 175 22.39 13.01 8.83
CA GLU A 175 22.68 13.91 9.95
C GLU A 175 24.04 14.56 9.65
N ARG A 176 24.02 15.84 9.28
CA ARG A 176 25.24 16.64 9.15
C ARG A 176 25.61 17.12 10.55
N VAL A 177 26.53 16.39 11.18
CA VAL A 177 27.34 16.88 12.31
C VAL A 177 28.34 17.93 11.86
#